data_AF-A0A1Y2C6W9-F1
#
_entry.id   AF-A0A1Y2C6W9-F1
#
_cell.length_a   1.000
_cell.length_b   1.000
_cell.length_c   1.000
_cell.angle_alpha   90.00
_cell.angle_beta   90.00
_cell.angle_gamma   90.00
#
_symmetry.space_group_name_H-M   'P 1'
#
loop_
_entity.id
_entity.type
_entity.pdbx_description
1 polymer ?
#
loop_
_entity_poly.entity_id
_entity_poly.type
_entity_poly.pdbx_seq_one_letter_code
_entity_poly.pdbx_strand_id
1 'polypeptide(L)'
;MAAAGFKQILSHRGAKWIFIGWTGFIAENLILSENRESLVASFGEDSYRKVYGTLSTVACGSIAYGYLAHGHLKGPVVKSAMGSVAGRALVVGVQVLGLVGLSQSLPKFQVPVWIAPSSTSTVSNSPASTVATASSAPSLKLFCPIDFAHARSNNPNELGLKRVTRHPQLFSLAFVALGTALATPFLTTRLLCGFPIVFAFIGGAHQDIRFLRSGAYSEEYYESTSLVPFWALVTGKQEWSVLAAELKTVNATIGVLGALWLARRRGFSVAAVTK
;
A
#
# COMPACT_ATOMS: atom_id res chain seq x y z
N MET A 1 -11.12 6.21 -29.31
CA MET A 1 -10.64 5.00 -28.58
C MET A 1 -11.32 4.80 -27.22
N ALA A 2 -11.53 5.82 -26.38
CA ALA A 2 -12.16 5.66 -25.06
C ALA A 2 -13.61 5.09 -25.09
N ALA A 3 -14.45 5.54 -26.02
CA ALA A 3 -15.84 5.07 -26.14
C ALA A 3 -15.95 3.56 -26.47
N ALA A 4 -15.02 3.03 -27.28
CA ALA A 4 -14.98 1.61 -27.62
C ALA A 4 -14.62 0.74 -26.40
N GLY A 5 -13.67 1.21 -25.57
CA GLY A 5 -13.29 0.55 -24.33
C GLY A 5 -14.45 0.49 -23.32
N PHE A 6 -15.19 1.60 -23.17
CA PHE A 6 -16.33 1.64 -22.25
C PHE A 6 -17.47 0.69 -22.66
N LYS A 7 -17.81 0.64 -23.96
CA LYS A 7 -18.79 -0.33 -24.48
C LYS A 7 -18.35 -1.78 -24.18
N GLN A 8 -17.06 -2.09 -24.31
CA GLN A 8 -16.53 -3.42 -24.02
C GLN A 8 -16.66 -3.78 -22.54
N ILE A 9 -16.38 -2.84 -21.63
CA ILE A 9 -16.57 -3.02 -20.18
C ILE A 9 -18.04 -3.33 -19.85
N LEU A 10 -18.97 -2.56 -20.41
CA LEU A 10 -20.40 -2.73 -20.14
C LEU A 10 -20.99 -4.01 -20.78
N SER A 11 -20.40 -4.49 -21.87
CA SER A 11 -20.85 -5.71 -22.55
C SER A 11 -20.49 -6.98 -21.79
N HIS A 12 -19.36 -7.00 -21.08
CA HIS A 12 -18.87 -8.20 -20.39
C HIS A 12 -19.24 -8.20 -18.90
N ARG A 13 -19.97 -9.23 -18.45
CA ARG A 13 -20.50 -9.32 -17.07
C ARG A 13 -19.40 -9.17 -16.02
N GLY A 14 -18.28 -9.88 -16.15
CA GLY A 14 -17.18 -9.79 -15.19
C GLY A 14 -16.52 -8.40 -15.16
N ALA A 15 -16.38 -7.76 -16.32
CA ALA A 15 -15.77 -6.44 -16.41
C ALA A 15 -16.68 -5.38 -15.76
N LYS A 16 -17.99 -5.50 -15.98
CA LYS A 16 -19.01 -4.65 -15.37
C LYS A 16 -19.02 -4.74 -13.84
N TRP A 17 -19.05 -5.95 -13.27
CA TRP A 17 -19.03 -6.14 -11.82
C TRP A 17 -17.75 -5.60 -11.18
N ILE A 18 -16.58 -5.86 -11.78
CA ILE A 18 -15.31 -5.32 -11.30
C ILE A 18 -15.30 -3.78 -11.36
N PHE A 19 -15.77 -3.20 -12.47
CA PHE A 19 -15.82 -1.75 -12.64
C PHE A 19 -16.77 -1.08 -11.64
N ILE A 20 -17.99 -1.61 -11.47
CA ILE A 20 -18.97 -1.10 -10.52
C ILE A 20 -18.45 -1.25 -9.09
N GLY A 21 -17.88 -2.40 -8.74
CA GLY A 21 -17.33 -2.64 -7.41
C GLY A 21 -16.19 -1.68 -7.08
N TRP A 22 -15.26 -1.44 -7.99
CA TRP A 22 -14.20 -0.45 -7.78
C TRP A 22 -14.73 0.98 -7.71
N THR A 23 -15.68 1.35 -8.58
CA THR A 23 -16.28 2.69 -8.56
C THR A 23 -17.01 2.94 -7.23
N GLY A 24 -17.80 1.95 -6.77
CA GLY A 24 -18.47 1.98 -5.48
C GLY A 24 -17.47 2.07 -4.32
N PHE A 25 -16.41 1.27 -4.34
CA PHE A 25 -15.35 1.32 -3.33
C PHE A 25 -14.66 2.69 -3.26
N ILE A 26 -14.35 3.31 -4.40
CA ILE A 26 -13.75 4.66 -4.41
C ILE A 26 -14.75 5.69 -3.89
N ALA A 27 -15.99 5.65 -4.37
CA ALA A 27 -17.03 6.60 -4.01
C ALA A 27 -17.39 6.53 -2.52
N GLU A 28 -17.60 5.33 -1.96
CA GLU A 28 -17.89 5.16 -0.54
C GLU A 28 -16.73 5.66 0.32
N ASN A 29 -15.47 5.40 -0.07
CA ASN A 29 -14.30 5.82 0.69
C ASN A 29 -14.33 7.34 0.77
N LEU A 30 -14.45 8.04 -0.38
CA LEU A 30 -14.53 9.49 -0.43
C LEU A 30 -15.69 10.06 0.39
N ILE A 31 -16.91 9.56 0.18
CA ILE A 31 -18.11 10.13 0.80
C ILE A 31 -18.09 9.90 2.31
N LEU A 32 -17.76 8.69 2.76
CA LEU A 32 -17.79 8.34 4.17
C LEU A 32 -16.61 8.92 4.95
N SER A 33 -15.42 9.06 4.34
CA SER A 33 -14.29 9.70 5.04
C SER A 33 -14.40 11.21 5.08
N GLU A 34 -15.01 11.85 4.07
CA GLU A 34 -15.30 13.29 4.09
C GLU A 34 -16.31 13.64 5.19
N ASN A 35 -17.37 12.84 5.32
CA ASN A 35 -18.48 13.10 6.24
C ASN A 35 -18.34 12.40 7.60
N ARG A 36 -17.16 11.85 7.92
CA ARG A 36 -16.96 11.00 9.12
C ARG A 36 -17.43 11.68 10.40
N GLU A 37 -17.03 12.92 10.64
CA GLU A 37 -17.36 13.65 11.88
C GLU A 37 -18.87 13.83 12.06
N SER A 38 -19.56 14.24 11.00
CA SER A 38 -21.02 14.40 10.97
C SER A 38 -21.75 13.06 11.18
N LEU A 39 -21.30 12.01 10.50
CA LEU A 39 -21.88 10.67 10.60
C LEU A 39 -21.67 10.05 11.99
N VAL A 40 -20.48 10.21 12.56
CA VAL A 40 -20.16 9.72 13.92
C VAL A 40 -20.94 10.51 14.97
N ALA A 41 -21.08 11.83 14.82
CA ALA A 41 -21.90 12.65 15.71
C ALA A 41 -23.39 12.26 15.66
N SER A 42 -23.89 11.86 14.48
CA SER A 42 -25.30 11.53 14.29
C SER A 42 -25.67 10.10 14.71
N PHE A 43 -24.82 9.11 14.39
CA PHE A 43 -25.14 7.68 14.53
C PHE A 43 -24.21 6.90 15.46
N GLY A 44 -23.13 7.52 15.94
CA GLY A 44 -22.09 6.89 16.75
C GLY A 44 -20.97 6.21 15.94
N GLU A 45 -19.82 6.04 16.58
CA GLU A 45 -18.61 5.45 15.97
C GLU A 45 -18.85 3.99 15.51
N ASP A 46 -19.57 3.19 16.29
CA ASP A 46 -19.81 1.78 15.96
C ASP A 46 -20.72 1.61 14.75
N SER A 47 -21.77 2.44 14.65
CA SER A 47 -22.68 2.44 13.50
C SER A 47 -21.95 2.87 12.23
N TYR A 48 -21.12 3.91 12.33
CA TYR A 48 -20.26 4.34 11.23
C TYR A 48 -19.36 3.20 10.74
N ARG A 49 -18.68 2.51 11.66
CA ARG A 49 -17.80 1.37 11.33
C ARG A 49 -18.56 0.22 10.68
N LYS A 50 -19.76 -0.10 11.14
CA LYS A 50 -20.61 -1.14 10.55
C LYS A 50 -21.06 -0.78 9.13
N VAL A 51 -21.52 0.46 8.91
CA VAL A 51 -21.95 0.93 7.58
C VAL A 51 -20.76 0.91 6.62
N TYR A 52 -19.63 1.48 7.03
CA TYR A 52 -18.39 1.48 6.25
C TYR A 52 -17.95 0.07 5.89
N GLY A 53 -17.84 -0.81 6.89
CA GLY A 53 -17.41 -2.19 6.69
C GLY A 53 -18.36 -2.99 5.79
N THR A 54 -19.68 -2.75 5.89
CA THR A 54 -20.69 -3.41 5.06
C THR A 54 -20.56 -2.98 3.60
N LEU A 55 -20.51 -1.67 3.35
CA LEU A 55 -20.39 -1.13 1.99
C LEU A 55 -19.09 -1.61 1.32
N SER A 56 -17.97 -1.53 2.03
CA SER A 56 -16.69 -2.05 1.53
C SER A 56 -16.72 -3.55 1.27
N THR A 57 -17.39 -4.33 2.12
CA THR A 57 -17.55 -5.77 1.91
C THR A 57 -18.37 -6.06 0.65
N VAL A 58 -19.45 -5.31 0.42
CA VAL A 58 -20.26 -5.45 -0.80
C VAL A 58 -19.47 -5.04 -2.04
N ALA A 59 -18.72 -3.94 -1.98
CA ALA A 59 -17.89 -3.47 -3.09
C ALA A 59 -16.78 -4.48 -3.44
N CYS A 60 -16.03 -4.96 -2.44
CA CYS A 60 -15.02 -6.00 -2.61
C CYS A 60 -15.63 -7.33 -3.06
N GLY A 61 -16.77 -7.73 -2.51
CA GLY A 61 -17.51 -8.92 -2.91
C GLY A 61 -17.96 -8.86 -4.36
N SER A 62 -18.41 -7.70 -4.83
CA SER A 62 -18.75 -7.43 -6.23
C SER A 62 -17.54 -7.60 -7.16
N ILE A 63 -16.37 -7.04 -6.78
CA ILE A 63 -15.12 -7.22 -7.53
C ILE A 63 -14.72 -8.69 -7.58
N ALA A 64 -14.74 -9.38 -6.44
CA ALA A 64 -14.38 -10.79 -6.32
C ALA A 64 -15.33 -11.68 -7.15
N TYR A 65 -16.65 -11.44 -7.07
CA TYR A 65 -17.64 -12.12 -7.88
C TYR A 65 -17.40 -11.90 -9.38
N GLY A 66 -17.19 -10.66 -9.80
CA GLY A 66 -16.90 -10.31 -11.19
C GLY A 66 -15.65 -11.01 -11.73
N TYR A 67 -14.60 -11.13 -10.91
CA TYR A 67 -13.37 -11.81 -11.28
C TYR A 67 -13.50 -13.34 -11.24
N LEU A 68 -13.90 -13.92 -10.11
CA LEU A 68 -13.91 -15.37 -9.92
C LEU A 68 -14.97 -16.07 -10.78
N ALA A 69 -16.18 -15.52 -10.87
CA ALA A 69 -17.26 -16.17 -11.61
C ALA A 69 -17.15 -15.93 -13.13
N HIS A 70 -16.67 -14.77 -13.55
CA HIS A 70 -16.77 -14.33 -14.95
C HIS A 70 -15.44 -13.88 -15.59
N GLY A 71 -14.36 -13.71 -14.83
CA GLY A 71 -13.17 -12.98 -15.30
C GLY A 71 -11.81 -13.70 -15.16
N HIS A 72 -11.69 -14.74 -14.37
CA HIS A 72 -10.43 -15.46 -14.18
C HIS A 72 -10.06 -16.22 -15.46
N LEU A 73 -9.03 -15.75 -16.16
CA LEU A 73 -8.59 -16.24 -17.47
C LEU A 73 -9.71 -16.27 -18.54
N LYS A 74 -10.76 -15.49 -18.31
CA LYS A 74 -11.95 -15.39 -19.16
C LYS A 74 -12.25 -13.92 -19.44
N GLY A 75 -12.82 -13.65 -20.61
CA GLY A 75 -13.31 -12.33 -20.98
C GLY A 75 -12.53 -11.69 -22.12
N PRO A 76 -12.85 -10.43 -22.44
CA PRO A 76 -12.36 -9.78 -23.65
C PRO A 76 -10.85 -9.61 -23.61
N VAL A 77 -10.21 -9.97 -24.72
CA VAL A 77 -8.77 -9.84 -24.91
C VAL A 77 -8.46 -8.43 -25.40
N VAL A 78 -7.44 -7.84 -24.80
CA VAL A 78 -6.90 -6.51 -25.13
C VAL A 78 -5.39 -6.62 -25.33
N LYS A 79 -4.81 -5.77 -26.18
CA LYS A 79 -3.38 -5.80 -26.53
C LYS A 79 -2.51 -5.66 -25.28
N SER A 80 -1.73 -6.69 -24.95
CA SER A 80 -0.79 -6.69 -23.83
C SER A 80 0.45 -5.84 -24.12
N ALA A 81 1.00 -5.18 -23.09
CA ALA A 81 2.30 -4.53 -23.17
C ALA A 81 3.44 -5.55 -23.36
N MET A 82 3.21 -6.84 -23.10
CA MET A 82 4.23 -7.88 -23.24
C MET A 82 4.66 -8.20 -24.68
N GLY A 83 3.96 -7.64 -25.68
CA GLY A 83 4.21 -7.92 -27.09
C GLY A 83 5.49 -7.34 -27.68
N SER A 84 6.13 -6.37 -27.01
CA SER A 84 7.38 -5.73 -27.47
C SER A 84 8.41 -5.63 -26.35
N VAL A 85 9.71 -5.60 -26.68
CA VAL A 85 10.80 -5.47 -25.68
C VAL A 85 10.59 -4.25 -24.78
N ALA A 86 10.27 -3.09 -25.36
CA ALA A 86 9.97 -1.86 -24.61
C ALA A 86 8.79 -2.04 -23.64
N GLY A 87 7.72 -2.71 -24.05
CA GLY A 87 6.57 -2.95 -23.18
C GLY A 87 6.85 -3.98 -22.07
N ARG A 88 7.74 -4.95 -22.31
CA ARG A 88 8.25 -5.84 -21.25
C ARG A 88 9.08 -5.07 -20.23
N ALA A 89 9.98 -4.21 -20.70
CA ALA A 89 10.80 -3.35 -19.84
C ALA A 89 9.90 -2.43 -18.99
N LEU A 90 8.84 -1.86 -19.58
CA LEU A 90 7.84 -1.06 -18.85
C LEU A 90 7.15 -1.86 -17.74
N VAL A 91 6.65 -3.06 -18.06
CA VAL A 91 5.99 -3.95 -17.08
C VAL A 91 6.92 -4.27 -15.91
N VAL A 92 8.16 -4.67 -16.22
CA VAL A 92 9.16 -5.01 -15.20
C VAL A 92 9.54 -3.78 -14.38
N GLY A 93 9.80 -2.63 -15.02
CA GLY A 93 10.14 -1.39 -14.34
C GLY A 93 9.06 -0.95 -13.37
N VAL A 94 7.79 -0.95 -13.79
CA VAL A 94 6.66 -0.62 -12.92
C VAL A 94 6.55 -1.61 -11.75
N GLN A 95 6.78 -2.91 -11.95
CA GLN A 95 6.79 -3.87 -10.84
C GLN A 95 7.97 -3.71 -9.90
N VAL A 96 9.16 -3.37 -10.43
CA VAL A 96 10.32 -3.04 -9.60
C VAL A 96 9.99 -1.86 -8.70
N LEU A 97 9.43 -0.77 -9.24
CA LEU A 97 9.04 0.39 -8.44
C LEU A 97 8.06 0.00 -7.33
N GLY A 98 7.03 -0.78 -7.67
CA GLY A 98 6.03 -1.23 -6.70
C GLY A 98 6.59 -2.15 -5.62
N LEU A 99 7.36 -3.17 -6.00
CA LEU A 99 7.90 -4.15 -5.05
C LEU A 99 9.05 -3.59 -4.21
N VAL A 100 9.89 -2.72 -4.78
CA VAL A 100 10.87 -1.96 -4.00
C VAL A 100 10.15 -1.11 -2.97
N GLY A 101 9.21 -0.25 -3.35
CA GLY A 101 8.50 0.59 -2.38
C GLY A 101 7.73 -0.21 -1.32
N LEU A 102 7.12 -1.34 -1.70
CA LEU A 102 6.43 -2.23 -0.76
C LEU A 102 7.41 -2.88 0.22
N SER A 103 8.56 -3.36 -0.27
CA SER A 103 9.60 -3.97 0.58
C SER A 103 10.18 -2.99 1.59
N GLN A 104 10.28 -1.70 1.26
CA GLN A 104 10.77 -0.66 2.16
C GLN A 104 9.79 -0.40 3.32
N SER A 105 8.51 -0.66 3.07
CA SER A 105 7.40 -0.49 4.03
C SER A 105 7.15 -1.72 4.91
N LEU A 106 7.92 -2.81 4.71
CA LEU A 106 7.76 -4.01 5.53
C LEU A 106 8.17 -3.71 6.99
N PRO A 107 7.37 -4.17 7.97
CA PRO A 107 7.71 -4.07 9.38
C PRO A 107 9.02 -4.81 9.68
N LYS A 108 9.74 -4.37 10.70
CA LYS A 108 10.96 -5.05 11.13
C LYS A 108 10.57 -6.40 11.74
N PHE A 109 11.19 -7.48 11.26
CA PHE A 109 11.10 -8.77 11.92
C PHE A 109 11.91 -8.70 13.22
N GLN A 110 11.25 -8.95 14.35
CA GLN A 110 11.90 -9.07 15.64
C GLN A 110 11.95 -10.55 16.03
N VAL A 111 13.04 -10.97 16.66
CA VAL A 111 13.14 -12.32 17.20
C VAL A 111 12.13 -12.45 18.34
N PRO A 112 11.16 -13.36 18.26
CA PRO A 112 9.98 -13.36 19.15
C PRO A 112 10.26 -13.76 20.60
N VAL A 113 11.50 -14.13 20.93
CA VAL A 113 11.88 -14.63 22.25
C VAL A 113 13.04 -13.81 22.80
N TRP A 114 12.79 -13.15 23.92
CA TRP A 114 13.81 -12.50 24.73
C TRP A 114 13.75 -13.03 26.16
N ILE A 115 14.89 -13.48 26.69
CA ILE A 115 15.00 -13.87 28.10
C ILE A 115 15.46 -12.62 28.85
N ALA A 116 14.55 -12.01 29.62
CA ALA A 116 14.91 -10.86 30.43
C ALA A 116 15.80 -11.31 31.61
N PRO A 117 17.00 -10.73 31.80
CA PRO A 117 17.79 -10.97 33.00
C PRO A 117 17.03 -10.48 34.22
N SER A 118 17.13 -11.22 35.32
CA SER A 118 16.44 -10.94 36.58
C SER A 118 16.79 -9.53 37.06
N SER A 119 15.85 -8.59 36.99
CA SER A 119 16.05 -7.25 37.50
C SER A 119 16.05 -7.29 39.03
N THR A 120 17.21 -7.03 39.65
CA THR A 120 17.29 -6.72 41.08
C THR A 120 16.66 -5.34 41.29
N SER A 121 15.42 -5.32 41.80
CA SER A 121 14.76 -4.08 42.18
C SER A 121 15.47 -3.46 43.38
N THR A 122 16.27 -2.41 43.17
CA THR A 122 16.79 -1.58 44.26
C THR A 122 15.63 -0.77 44.83
N VAL A 123 15.06 -1.23 45.95
CA VAL A 123 14.05 -0.51 46.71
C VAL A 123 14.74 0.67 47.41
N SER A 124 14.40 1.91 47.03
CA SER A 124 14.78 3.11 47.77
C SER A 124 14.14 3.09 49.17
N ASN A 125 14.98 3.40 50.16
CA ASN A 125 14.75 3.25 51.59
C ASN A 125 13.54 4.02 52.16
N SER A 126 12.67 3.28 52.87
CA SER A 126 11.94 3.75 54.06
C SER A 126 11.97 2.61 55.09
N PRO A 127 12.21 2.88 56.39
CA PRO A 127 12.48 1.83 57.36
C PRO A 127 11.18 1.24 57.93
N ALA A 128 11.28 -0.03 58.33
CA ALA A 128 10.28 -0.84 59.05
C ALA A 128 9.16 -1.48 58.20
N SER A 129 9.53 -2.50 57.44
CA SER A 129 8.76 -3.76 57.34
C SER A 129 9.66 -4.85 56.75
N THR A 130 9.67 -6.02 57.38
CA THR A 130 10.40 -7.23 56.97
C THR A 130 9.87 -7.69 55.61
N VAL A 131 10.60 -7.41 54.53
CA VAL A 131 10.24 -7.85 53.16
C VAL A 131 11.12 -9.03 52.75
N ALA A 132 10.48 -10.17 52.54
CA ALA A 132 11.11 -11.35 51.93
C ALA A 132 11.63 -11.00 50.52
N THR A 133 12.90 -11.28 50.27
CA THR A 133 13.54 -11.09 48.96
C THR A 133 13.09 -12.19 48.01
N ALA A 134 11.98 -11.98 47.30
CA ALA A 134 11.55 -12.88 46.23
C ALA A 134 12.43 -12.64 45.00
N SER A 135 13.34 -13.58 44.73
CA SER A 135 14.08 -13.66 43.47
C SER A 135 13.08 -13.88 42.33
N SER A 136 12.83 -12.86 41.50
CA SER A 136 11.97 -13.01 40.33
C SER A 136 12.66 -13.92 39.31
N ALA A 137 11.99 -15.03 38.97
CA ALA A 137 12.45 -15.93 37.92
C ALA A 137 12.57 -15.19 36.57
N PRO A 138 13.49 -15.62 35.68
CA PRO A 138 13.61 -15.03 34.35
C PRO A 138 12.25 -15.04 33.64
N SER A 139 11.77 -13.84 33.29
CA SER A 139 10.52 -13.63 32.58
C SER A 139 10.77 -13.79 31.08
N LEU A 140 10.25 -14.87 30.50
CA LEU A 140 10.21 -15.07 29.05
C LEU A 140 9.13 -14.13 28.48
N LYS A 141 9.56 -13.07 27.79
CA LYS A 141 8.64 -12.17 27.09
C LYS A 141 8.50 -12.62 25.64
N LEU A 142 7.28 -13.00 25.27
CA LEU A 142 6.90 -13.31 23.89
C LEU A 142 6.49 -12.01 23.20
N PHE A 143 7.24 -11.62 22.18
CA PHE A 143 6.89 -10.49 21.31
C PHE A 143 6.29 -11.03 20.02
N CYS A 144 5.36 -10.27 19.42
CA CYS A 144 4.94 -10.55 18.04
C CYS A 144 6.20 -10.50 17.14
N PRO A 145 6.43 -11.50 16.28
CA PRO A 145 7.61 -11.53 15.40
C PRO A 145 7.65 -10.38 14.39
N ILE A 146 6.53 -9.65 14.27
CA ILE A 146 6.37 -8.51 13.40
C ILE A 146 6.10 -7.28 14.27
N ASP A 147 7.07 -6.36 14.31
CA ASP A 147 6.91 -5.10 15.01
C ASP A 147 6.30 -4.04 14.12
N PHE A 148 5.03 -3.72 14.40
CA PHE A 148 4.28 -2.67 13.74
C PHE A 148 4.43 -1.30 14.43
N ALA A 149 5.17 -1.19 15.53
CA ALA A 149 5.36 0.08 16.23
C ALA A 149 6.05 1.12 15.35
N HIS A 150 7.03 0.71 14.54
CA HIS A 150 7.68 1.59 13.56
C HIS A 150 6.78 2.02 12.38
N ALA A 151 5.69 1.29 12.09
CA ALA A 151 4.73 1.72 11.08
C ALA A 151 3.81 2.85 11.59
N ARG A 152 3.80 3.09 12.90
CA ARG A 152 3.12 4.21 13.57
C ARG A 152 4.16 5.25 13.98
N SER A 153 4.82 5.85 13.00
CA SER A 153 5.41 7.17 13.26
C SER A 153 4.29 8.10 13.70
N ASN A 154 4.40 8.65 14.91
CA ASN A 154 3.43 9.63 15.42
C ASN A 154 3.49 10.94 14.61
N ASN A 155 4.52 11.13 13.79
CA ASN A 155 4.68 12.33 12.98
C ASN A 155 4.26 12.07 11.51
N PRO A 156 3.10 12.57 11.07
CA PRO A 156 2.69 12.46 9.67
C PRO A 156 3.65 13.17 8.69
N ASN A 157 4.52 14.06 9.18
CA ASN A 157 5.49 14.82 8.39
C ASN A 157 6.88 14.17 8.24
N GLU A 158 7.09 12.96 8.80
CA GLU A 158 8.35 12.23 8.61
C GLU A 158 8.57 11.87 7.13
N LEU A 159 9.75 12.21 6.58
CA LEU A 159 10.07 12.15 5.16
C LEU A 159 10.34 10.71 4.67
N GLY A 160 11.53 10.11 4.77
CA GLY A 160 11.74 8.71 4.34
C GLY A 160 11.24 8.41 2.92
N LEU A 161 10.47 7.33 2.74
CA LEU A 161 9.81 7.04 1.45
C LEU A 161 8.81 8.12 1.01
N LYS A 162 8.33 8.97 1.92
CA LYS A 162 7.42 10.07 1.57
C LYS A 162 8.08 11.15 0.71
N ARG A 163 9.43 11.13 0.60
CA ARG A 163 10.16 11.91 -0.40
C ARG A 163 9.80 11.52 -1.84
N VAL A 164 9.45 10.25 -2.07
CA VAL A 164 9.01 9.77 -3.39
C VAL A 164 7.57 10.22 -3.66
N THR A 165 6.68 10.01 -2.71
CA THR A 165 5.28 10.48 -2.75
C THR A 165 4.75 10.49 -1.33
N ARG A 166 3.86 11.42 -0.97
CA ARG A 166 3.20 11.46 0.34
C ARG A 166 2.53 10.14 0.74
N HIS A 167 2.15 9.31 -0.24
CA HIS A 167 1.44 8.04 -0.04
C HIS A 167 2.23 6.83 -0.57
N PRO A 168 3.42 6.53 -0.02
CA PRO A 168 4.35 5.58 -0.64
C PRO A 168 3.81 4.15 -0.65
N GLN A 169 3.14 3.71 0.41
CA GLN A 169 2.53 2.38 0.48
C GLN A 169 1.42 2.20 -0.55
N LEU A 170 0.56 3.23 -0.69
CA LEU A 170 -0.57 3.23 -1.61
C LEU A 170 -0.09 3.12 -3.06
N PHE A 171 0.90 3.94 -3.44
CA PHE A 171 1.50 3.89 -4.78
C PHE A 171 2.33 2.64 -5.03
N SER A 172 2.99 2.09 -3.99
CA SER A 172 3.74 0.84 -4.12
C SER A 172 2.81 -0.31 -4.51
N LEU A 173 1.70 -0.49 -3.78
CA LEU A 173 0.69 -1.49 -4.10
C LEU A 173 0.08 -1.25 -5.49
N ALA A 174 -0.22 0.01 -5.81
CA ALA A 174 -0.75 0.40 -7.09
C ALA A 174 0.19 0.05 -8.26
N PHE A 175 1.49 0.25 -8.11
CA PHE A 175 2.46 -0.10 -9.15
C PHE A 175 2.64 -1.61 -9.31
N VAL A 176 2.65 -2.40 -8.22
CA VAL A 176 2.64 -3.87 -8.32
C VAL A 176 1.42 -4.35 -9.11
N ALA A 177 0.25 -3.82 -8.78
CA ALA A 177 -1.01 -4.15 -9.46
C ALA A 177 -1.00 -3.67 -10.92
N LEU A 178 -0.57 -2.43 -11.19
CA LEU A 178 -0.49 -1.86 -12.53
C LEU A 178 0.42 -2.66 -13.45
N GLY A 179 1.59 -3.08 -12.97
CA GLY A 179 2.47 -3.96 -13.74
C GLY A 179 1.78 -5.28 -14.11
N THR A 180 0.96 -5.84 -13.22
CA THR A 180 0.16 -7.05 -13.50
C THR A 180 -0.95 -6.78 -14.52
N ALA A 181 -1.61 -5.62 -14.41
CA ALA A 181 -2.62 -5.17 -15.38
C ALA A 181 -2.04 -4.95 -16.79
N LEU A 182 -0.83 -4.41 -16.89
CA LEU A 182 -0.14 -4.19 -18.18
C LEU A 182 0.34 -5.51 -18.80
N ALA A 183 0.70 -6.50 -17.97
CA ALA A 183 1.16 -7.80 -18.42
C ALA A 183 0.04 -8.66 -19.03
N THR A 184 -1.15 -8.64 -18.42
CA THR A 184 -2.25 -9.53 -18.81
C THR A 184 -2.97 -9.07 -20.10
N PRO A 185 -3.38 -10.01 -20.96
CA PRO A 185 -4.25 -9.69 -22.09
C PRO A 185 -5.74 -9.63 -21.72
N PHE A 186 -6.15 -10.06 -20.51
CA PHE A 186 -7.57 -10.13 -20.14
C PHE A 186 -8.07 -8.83 -19.51
N LEU A 187 -9.10 -8.21 -20.11
CA LEU A 187 -9.66 -6.93 -19.64
C LEU A 187 -10.13 -6.98 -18.18
N THR A 188 -10.71 -8.10 -17.74
CA THR A 188 -11.15 -8.31 -16.36
C THR A 188 -10.01 -8.20 -15.36
N THR A 189 -8.87 -8.84 -15.65
CA THR A 189 -7.66 -8.74 -14.82
C THR A 189 -7.05 -7.34 -14.90
N ARG A 190 -7.13 -6.66 -16.06
CA ARG A 190 -6.70 -5.26 -16.19
C ARG A 190 -7.49 -4.32 -15.31
N LEU A 191 -8.82 -4.49 -15.25
CA LEU A 191 -9.65 -3.65 -14.39
C LEU A 191 -9.35 -3.97 -12.92
N LEU A 192 -9.32 -5.25 -12.55
CA LEU A 192 -9.02 -5.67 -11.18
C LEU A 192 -7.71 -5.06 -10.67
N CYS A 193 -6.63 -5.20 -11.44
CA CYS A 193 -5.30 -4.78 -11.03
C CYS A 193 -4.95 -3.34 -11.47
N GLY A 194 -5.76 -2.70 -12.31
CA GLY A 194 -5.52 -1.35 -12.82
C GLY A 194 -6.19 -0.26 -11.98
N PHE A 195 -7.34 -0.53 -11.37
CA PHE A 195 -8.00 0.45 -10.50
C PHE A 195 -7.21 0.87 -9.24
N PRO A 196 -6.35 0.05 -8.63
CA PRO A 196 -5.49 0.50 -7.53
C PRO A 196 -4.69 1.77 -7.82
N ILE A 197 -4.22 2.00 -9.06
CA ILE A 197 -3.53 3.27 -9.39
C ILE A 197 -4.49 4.45 -9.43
N VAL A 198 -5.74 4.25 -9.88
CA VAL A 198 -6.77 5.28 -9.85
C VAL A 198 -7.12 5.64 -8.41
N PHE A 199 -7.32 4.62 -7.56
CA PHE A 199 -7.55 4.82 -6.13
C PHE A 199 -6.36 5.49 -5.45
N ALA A 200 -5.12 5.19 -5.84
CA ALA A 200 -3.95 5.86 -5.26
C ALA A 200 -3.95 7.38 -5.48
N PHE A 201 -4.29 7.83 -6.68
CA PHE A 201 -4.41 9.26 -6.96
C PHE A 201 -5.62 9.90 -6.26
N ILE A 202 -6.80 9.32 -6.41
CA ILE A 202 -8.04 9.90 -5.87
C ILE A 202 -8.03 9.86 -4.33
N GLY A 203 -7.73 8.70 -3.76
CA GLY A 203 -7.64 8.49 -2.32
C GLY A 203 -6.50 9.29 -1.70
N GLY A 204 -5.33 9.34 -2.34
CA GLY A 204 -4.20 10.15 -1.87
C GLY A 204 -4.49 11.65 -1.88
N ALA A 205 -5.10 12.17 -2.95
CA ALA A 205 -5.51 13.58 -3.02
C ALA A 205 -6.55 13.92 -1.94
N HIS A 206 -7.52 13.04 -1.72
CA HIS A 206 -8.52 13.23 -0.67
C HIS A 206 -7.91 13.19 0.73
N GLN A 207 -7.00 12.24 1.00
CA GLN A 207 -6.26 12.18 2.26
C GLN A 207 -5.43 13.43 2.51
N ASP A 208 -4.77 13.97 1.47
CA ASP A 208 -4.01 15.21 1.54
C ASP A 208 -4.88 16.40 1.96
N ILE A 209 -6.04 16.58 1.31
CA ILE A 209 -6.99 17.65 1.65
C ILE A 209 -7.43 17.55 3.11
N ARG A 210 -7.73 16.33 3.56
CA ARG A 210 -8.17 16.10 4.94
C ARG A 210 -7.06 16.40 5.95
N PHE A 211 -5.83 15.97 5.69
CA PHE A 211 -4.70 16.22 6.58
C PHE A 211 -4.29 17.68 6.62
N LEU A 212 -4.43 18.42 5.51
CA LEU A 212 -4.28 19.87 5.50
C LEU A 212 -5.37 20.54 6.34
N ARG A 213 -6.65 20.19 6.13
CA ARG A 213 -7.77 20.77 6.90
C ARG A 213 -7.65 20.50 8.40
N SER A 214 -7.17 19.32 8.79
CA SER A 214 -7.00 18.97 10.20
C SER A 214 -5.71 19.53 10.81
N GLY A 215 -4.86 20.23 10.04
CA GLY A 215 -3.55 20.71 10.49
C GLY A 215 -2.55 19.59 10.79
N ALA A 216 -2.78 18.37 10.30
CA ALA A 216 -1.87 17.25 10.50
C ALA A 216 -0.60 17.41 9.65
N TYR A 217 -0.72 17.95 8.44
CA TYR A 217 0.42 18.32 7.63
C TYR A 217 0.88 19.73 7.95
N SER A 218 2.18 19.88 8.19
CA SER A 218 2.82 21.20 8.18
C SER A 218 2.87 21.74 6.75
N GLU A 219 2.84 23.06 6.62
CA GLU A 219 2.96 23.75 5.34
C GLU A 219 4.29 23.38 4.65
N GLU A 220 5.39 23.43 5.39
CA GLU A 220 6.72 23.02 4.92
C GLU A 220 6.74 21.58 4.37
N TYR A 221 6.14 20.63 5.08
CA TYR A 221 6.04 19.25 4.59
C TYR A 221 5.21 19.16 3.31
N TYR A 222 4.06 19.84 3.26
CA TYR A 222 3.18 19.78 2.10
C TYR A 222 3.83 20.41 0.86
N GLU A 223 4.56 21.50 1.02
CA GLU A 223 5.25 22.21 -0.06
C GLU A 223 6.47 21.45 -0.59
N SER A 224 7.21 20.80 0.30
CA SER A 224 8.41 20.03 -0.02
C SER A 224 8.14 18.62 -0.56
N THR A 225 6.90 18.13 -0.46
CA THR A 225 6.51 16.78 -0.94
C THR A 225 5.53 16.84 -2.12
N SER A 226 5.17 15.68 -2.68
CA SER A 226 4.19 15.60 -3.76
C SER A 226 3.30 14.36 -3.63
N LEU A 227 2.07 14.47 -4.11
CA LEU A 227 1.20 13.32 -4.34
C LEU A 227 1.74 12.45 -5.48
N VAL A 228 2.21 13.05 -6.56
CA VAL A 228 2.68 12.34 -7.76
C VAL A 228 4.05 11.72 -7.48
N PRO A 229 4.23 10.39 -7.64
CA PRO A 229 5.51 9.74 -7.40
C PRO A 229 6.67 10.39 -8.16
N PHE A 230 7.77 10.60 -7.44
CA PHE A 230 9.02 11.21 -7.88
C PHE A 230 8.96 12.68 -8.27
N TRP A 231 7.79 13.31 -8.31
CA TRP A 231 7.66 14.70 -8.78
C TRP A 231 8.43 15.69 -7.92
N ALA A 232 8.43 15.52 -6.59
CA ALA A 232 9.20 16.36 -5.68
C ALA A 232 10.72 16.21 -5.89
N LEU A 233 11.20 15.02 -6.24
CA LEU A 233 12.62 14.76 -6.53
C LEU A 233 13.04 15.34 -7.88
N VAL A 234 12.19 15.22 -8.90
CA VAL A 234 12.44 15.77 -10.24
C VAL A 234 12.46 17.30 -10.23
N THR A 235 11.61 17.92 -9.41
CA THR A 235 11.53 19.39 -9.27
C THR A 235 12.56 19.96 -8.29
N GLY A 236 13.42 19.13 -7.69
CA GLY A 236 14.44 19.57 -6.74
C GLY A 236 13.92 19.97 -5.36
N LYS A 237 12.63 19.72 -5.06
CA LYS A 237 12.04 19.92 -3.72
C LYS A 237 12.54 18.88 -2.70
N GLN A 238 13.01 17.74 -3.19
CA GLN A 238 13.61 16.66 -2.43
C GLN A 238 14.91 16.23 -3.10
N GLU A 239 15.84 15.68 -2.32
CA GLU A 239 17.16 15.28 -2.80
C GLU A 239 17.28 13.76 -3.03
N TRP A 240 17.84 13.38 -4.17
CA TRP A 240 18.11 11.98 -4.52
C TRP A 240 19.16 11.32 -3.63
N SER A 241 20.20 12.06 -3.24
CA SER A 241 21.27 11.60 -2.34
C SER A 241 20.72 11.17 -0.98
N VAL A 242 19.83 11.98 -0.41
CA VAL A 242 19.19 11.72 0.88
C VAL A 242 18.27 10.50 0.79
N LEU A 243 17.44 10.41 -0.25
CA LEU A 243 16.61 9.22 -0.49
C LEU A 243 17.47 7.96 -0.61
N ALA A 244 18.58 8.01 -1.35
CA ALA A 244 19.48 6.87 -1.52
C ALA A 244 20.09 6.42 -0.19
N ALA A 245 20.42 7.36 0.70
CA ALA A 245 20.92 7.06 2.05
C ALA A 245 19.86 6.46 2.98
N GLU A 246 18.58 6.82 2.81
CA GLU A 246 17.46 6.30 3.60
C GLU A 246 16.95 4.93 3.12
N LEU A 247 17.22 4.56 1.86
CA LEU A 247 16.77 3.29 1.29
C LEU A 247 17.51 2.10 1.89
N LYS A 248 16.76 1.12 2.37
CA LYS A 248 17.32 -0.16 2.83
C LYS A 248 17.70 -0.98 1.61
N THR A 249 18.98 -1.06 1.28
CA THR A 249 19.48 -1.75 0.08
C THR A 249 18.99 -3.20 0.00
N VAL A 250 19.01 -3.93 1.13
CA VAL A 250 18.53 -5.32 1.20
C VAL A 250 17.07 -5.43 0.76
N ASN A 251 16.19 -4.54 1.25
CA ASN A 251 14.78 -4.53 0.86
C ASN A 251 14.63 -4.21 -0.63
N ALA A 252 15.36 -3.21 -1.12
CA ALA A 252 15.35 -2.88 -2.55
C ALA A 252 15.78 -4.07 -3.41
N THR A 253 16.84 -4.79 -3.03
CA THR A 253 17.27 -6.03 -3.71
C THR A 253 16.17 -7.08 -3.71
N ILE A 254 15.50 -7.33 -2.57
CA ILE A 254 14.37 -8.26 -2.49
C ILE A 254 13.25 -7.84 -3.45
N GLY A 255 12.90 -6.54 -3.49
CA GLY A 255 11.88 -6.02 -4.39
C GLY A 255 12.24 -6.23 -5.87
N VAL A 256 13.49 -5.95 -6.26
CA VAL A 256 14.01 -6.18 -7.61
C VAL A 256 13.96 -7.67 -7.96
N LEU A 257 14.48 -8.54 -7.09
CA LEU A 257 14.46 -9.99 -7.32
C LEU A 257 13.05 -10.54 -7.43
N GLY A 258 12.11 -10.05 -6.62
CA GLY A 258 10.69 -10.39 -6.72
C GLY A 258 10.09 -10.01 -8.07
N ALA A 259 10.39 -8.80 -8.57
CA ALA A 259 9.94 -8.35 -9.89
C ALA A 259 10.53 -9.21 -11.02
N LEU A 260 11.83 -9.53 -10.93
CA LEU A 260 12.51 -10.41 -11.89
C LEU A 260 11.98 -11.85 -11.85
N TRP A 261 11.61 -12.35 -10.67
CA TRP A 261 10.98 -13.66 -10.52
C TRP A 261 9.58 -13.69 -11.16
N LEU A 262 8.76 -12.67 -10.92
CA LEU A 262 7.47 -12.51 -11.60
C LEU A 262 7.65 -12.40 -13.11
N ALA A 263 8.69 -11.67 -13.53
CA ALA A 263 9.05 -11.51 -14.92
C ALA A 263 9.37 -12.86 -15.58
N ARG A 264 10.24 -13.64 -14.96
CA ARG A 264 10.61 -15.00 -15.39
C ARG A 264 9.39 -15.91 -15.45
N ARG A 265 8.51 -15.89 -14.43
CA ARG A 265 7.30 -16.72 -14.41
C ARG A 265 6.33 -16.41 -15.55
N ARG A 266 6.34 -15.19 -16.07
CA ARG A 266 5.54 -14.79 -17.24
C ARG A 266 6.23 -15.07 -18.58
N GLY A 267 7.37 -15.77 -18.57
CA GLY A 267 8.11 -16.12 -19.78
C GLY A 267 9.00 -15.01 -20.33
N PHE A 268 9.36 -13.99 -19.53
CA PHE A 268 10.39 -13.04 -19.96
C PHE A 268 11.78 -13.68 -19.88
N SER A 269 12.45 -13.82 -21.03
CA SER A 269 13.87 -14.16 -21.08
C SER A 269 14.70 -12.89 -20.99
N VAL A 270 15.57 -12.79 -19.97
CA VAL A 270 16.47 -11.62 -19.75
C VAL A 270 17.39 -11.38 -20.97
N ALA A 271 17.73 -12.44 -21.70
CA ALA A 271 18.51 -12.36 -22.94
C ALA A 271 17.83 -11.60 -24.10
N ALA A 272 16.53 -11.27 -23.97
CA ALA A 272 15.78 -10.55 -25.01
C ALA A 272 15.74 -9.02 -24.81
N VAL A 273 16.34 -8.49 -23.73
CA VAL A 273 16.38 -7.03 -23.44
C VAL A 273 17.73 -6.42 -23.85
N THR A 274 18.76 -7.23 -24.05
CA THR A 274 20.12 -6.81 -24.42
C THR A 274 20.49 -7.04 -25.90
N LYS A 275 19.50 -7.30 -26.77
CA LYS A 275 19.64 -7.28 -28.23
C LYS A 275 18.70 -6.24 -28.81
#